data_AF-A0A958RK85-F1
#
_entry.id   AF-A0A958RK85-F1
#
_cell.length_a   1.000
_cell.length_b   1.000
_cell.length_c   1.000
_cell.angle_alpha   90.00
_cell.angle_beta   90.00
_cell.angle_gamma   90.00
#
_symmetry.space_group_name_H-M   'P 1'
#
loop_
_entity.id
_entity.type
_entity.pdbx_description
1 polymer ?
#
loop_
_entity_poly.entity_id
_entity_poly.type
_entity_poly.pdbx_seq_one_letter_code
_entity_poly.pdbx_strand_id
1 'polypeptide(L)'
;MNPSTAGWIEKFCSQISKKGIPFENYSNLYSNLKDYGFIYGVNVDITNKIEKTLTYSEDEFAKLNLMTGLYHVYYFRKGAIKTDEFVNTLLDFYKLLEVSDLSLWDKLFIGKSDISMLERLIHDRVQIDDNVITRNFNKSITNSLLFVDVLTFDSYLSEAIEPKSYAANLESIIIGTLYQSLNSKSKITDYDKKIITVIEASTSLPDMDVDIEDLIYDIDYNINTNEKIYLVDLMCLSIWDDEILEKSEYQFLMQLSKRIGIEANVIQDSILCVFNFHTAHKKEVLLFQQKNPISNFYENSSQLVTKLIRRNSKRIIKEVQQSKDLMLL
;
A
#
# COMPACT_ATOMS: atom_id res chain seq x y z
N MET A 1 13.31 12.74 -16.01
CA MET A 1 14.12 11.56 -15.58
C MET A 1 13.47 10.31 -16.17
N ASN A 2 14.06 9.11 -16.10
CA ASN A 2 13.36 7.88 -16.49
C ASN A 2 13.44 6.87 -15.32
N PRO A 3 12.34 6.59 -14.59
CA PRO A 3 12.29 5.63 -13.47
C PRO A 3 12.46 4.15 -13.86
N SER A 4 12.73 3.89 -15.14
CA SER A 4 12.98 2.57 -15.70
C SER A 4 14.44 2.39 -16.15
N THR A 5 15.30 3.40 -15.97
CA THR A 5 16.74 3.34 -16.33
C THR A 5 17.64 3.45 -15.11
N ALA A 6 18.83 2.84 -15.17
CA ALA A 6 19.80 2.91 -14.08
C ALA A 6 20.17 4.36 -13.69
N GLY A 7 20.38 4.60 -12.39
CA GLY A 7 20.76 5.90 -11.82
C GLY A 7 19.60 6.89 -11.65
N TRP A 8 18.35 6.44 -11.79
CA TRP A 8 17.19 7.28 -11.60
C TRP A 8 16.98 7.66 -10.13
N ILE A 9 17.33 6.82 -9.16
CA ILE A 9 17.19 7.18 -7.73
C ILE A 9 18.19 8.29 -7.34
N GLU A 10 19.40 8.24 -7.88
CA GLU A 10 20.40 9.30 -7.66
C GLU A 10 19.91 10.63 -8.25
N LYS A 11 19.39 10.59 -9.49
CA LYS A 11 18.82 11.77 -10.14
C LYS A 11 17.59 12.29 -9.41
N PHE A 12 16.74 11.41 -8.86
CA PHE A 12 15.61 11.76 -8.01
C PHE A 12 16.08 12.54 -6.77
N CYS A 13 17.02 11.99 -6.00
CA CYS A 13 17.57 12.64 -4.81
C CYS A 13 18.22 13.99 -5.13
N SER A 14 18.94 14.07 -6.27
CA SER A 14 19.58 15.30 -6.73
C SER A 14 18.56 16.37 -7.11
N GLN A 15 17.45 16.01 -7.74
CA GLN A 15 16.42 16.98 -8.12
C GLN A 15 15.68 17.54 -6.91
N ILE A 16 15.29 16.68 -5.96
CA ILE A 16 14.60 17.14 -4.74
C ILE A 16 15.50 18.03 -3.89
N SER A 17 16.75 17.62 -3.65
CA SER A 17 17.71 18.42 -2.86
C SER A 17 17.99 19.79 -3.50
N LYS A 18 18.13 19.88 -4.83
CA LYS A 18 18.43 21.14 -5.53
C LYS A 18 17.23 22.09 -5.65
N LYS A 19 16.02 21.54 -5.81
CA LYS A 19 14.80 22.34 -6.07
C LYS A 19 14.00 22.67 -4.81
N GLY A 20 14.51 22.26 -3.66
CA GLY A 20 13.86 22.39 -2.36
C GLY A 20 12.89 21.24 -2.10
N ILE A 21 12.81 20.87 -0.83
CA ILE A 21 11.98 19.77 -0.34
C ILE A 21 10.51 20.15 -0.55
N PRO A 22 9.73 19.37 -1.33
CA PRO A 22 8.38 19.76 -1.73
C PRO A 22 7.36 19.83 -0.59
N PHE A 23 7.58 19.11 0.51
CA PHE A 23 6.60 18.98 1.57
C PHE A 23 7.17 19.39 2.93
N GLU A 24 6.47 20.27 3.63
CA GLU A 24 6.90 20.82 4.93
C GLU A 24 6.69 19.82 6.08
N ASN A 25 5.66 18.96 5.98
CA ASN A 25 5.28 18.01 7.01
C ASN A 25 4.51 16.82 6.41
N TYR A 26 4.23 15.82 7.25
CA TYR A 26 3.52 14.60 6.87
C TYR A 26 2.14 14.88 6.27
N SER A 27 1.35 15.79 6.83
CA SER A 27 0.00 16.11 6.32
C SER A 27 0.06 16.64 4.89
N ASN A 28 1.02 17.51 4.58
CA ASN A 28 1.22 18.04 3.24
C ASN A 28 1.71 16.96 2.25
N LEU A 29 2.63 16.09 2.67
CA LEU A 29 3.05 14.92 1.88
C LEU A 29 1.85 14.02 1.55
N TYR A 30 1.09 13.64 2.59
CA TYR A 30 -0.02 12.71 2.46
C TYR A 30 -1.12 13.25 1.54
N SER A 31 -1.52 14.51 1.72
CA SER A 31 -2.50 15.16 0.84
C SER A 31 -2.07 15.16 -0.62
N ASN A 32 -0.80 15.47 -0.90
CA ASN A 32 -0.30 15.46 -2.28
C ASN A 32 -0.21 14.04 -2.85
N LEU A 33 0.19 13.05 -2.05
CA LEU A 33 0.17 11.64 -2.49
C LEU A 33 -1.25 11.14 -2.79
N LYS A 34 -2.29 11.70 -2.15
CA LYS A 34 -3.70 11.48 -2.54
C LYS A 34 -4.01 12.10 -3.89
N ASP A 35 -3.64 13.36 -4.09
CA ASP A 35 -3.87 14.06 -5.36
C ASP A 35 -3.14 13.40 -6.54
N TYR A 36 -1.97 12.81 -6.27
CA TYR A 36 -1.20 12.04 -7.25
C TYR A 36 -1.76 10.63 -7.49
N GLY A 37 -2.78 10.24 -6.71
CA GLY A 37 -3.46 8.95 -6.78
C GLY A 37 -2.68 7.78 -6.19
N PHE A 38 -1.54 8.03 -5.54
CA PHE A 38 -0.71 6.99 -4.94
C PHE A 38 -1.44 6.26 -3.81
N ILE A 39 -2.16 7.00 -2.96
CA ILE A 39 -2.94 6.42 -1.85
C ILE A 39 -4.05 5.50 -2.36
N TYR A 40 -4.62 5.80 -3.54
CA TYR A 40 -5.68 5.03 -4.17
C TYR A 40 -5.15 3.94 -5.11
N GLY A 41 -3.82 3.78 -5.20
CA GLY A 41 -3.16 2.84 -6.09
C GLY A 41 -3.32 3.13 -7.58
N VAL A 42 -3.84 4.31 -7.95
CA VAL A 42 -4.09 4.75 -9.32
C VAL A 42 -3.20 5.96 -9.59
N ASN A 43 -1.96 5.71 -10.00
CA ASN A 43 -0.93 6.75 -10.03
C ASN A 43 -1.04 7.61 -11.30
N VAL A 44 -1.40 8.88 -11.15
CA VAL A 44 -1.69 9.81 -12.25
C VAL A 44 -0.73 10.99 -12.33
N ASP A 45 -0.07 11.35 -11.23
CA ASP A 45 0.87 12.46 -11.19
C ASP A 45 1.98 12.24 -10.13
N ILE A 46 2.89 13.21 -9.99
CA ILE A 46 4.04 13.30 -9.08
C ILE A 46 4.28 14.78 -8.72
N THR A 47 5.15 15.00 -7.72
CA THR A 47 5.58 16.36 -7.36
C THR A 47 6.21 17.15 -8.52
N ASN A 48 5.86 18.43 -8.61
CA ASN A 48 6.43 19.38 -9.59
C ASN A 48 7.94 19.65 -9.39
N LYS A 49 8.52 19.20 -8.27
CA LYS A 49 9.97 19.26 -8.03
C LYS A 49 10.73 18.27 -8.90
N ILE A 50 10.07 17.24 -9.42
CA ILE A 50 10.68 16.28 -10.35
C ILE A 50 10.40 16.73 -11.78
N GLU A 51 11.44 16.82 -12.60
CA GLU A 51 11.28 17.18 -14.01
C GLU A 51 10.71 16.02 -14.81
N LYS A 52 9.46 16.20 -15.27
CA LYS A 52 8.85 15.38 -16.31
C LYS A 52 9.54 15.68 -17.63
N THR A 53 10.40 14.77 -18.07
CA THR A 53 11.09 14.87 -19.38
C THR A 53 10.44 13.98 -20.44
N LEU A 54 9.49 13.14 -20.03
CA LEU A 54 8.82 12.11 -20.82
C LEU A 54 7.38 11.95 -20.31
N THR A 55 6.53 11.33 -21.11
CA THR A 55 5.25 10.79 -20.62
C THR A 55 5.54 9.53 -19.81
N TYR A 56 5.17 9.53 -18.53
CA TYR A 56 5.37 8.37 -17.65
C TYR A 56 4.19 7.41 -17.71
N SER A 57 4.50 6.12 -17.57
CA SER A 57 3.51 5.09 -17.27
C SER A 57 3.04 5.16 -15.82
N GLU A 58 1.90 4.53 -15.51
CA GLU A 58 1.40 4.39 -14.14
C GLU A 58 2.44 3.71 -13.22
N ASP A 59 3.14 2.69 -13.72
CA ASP A 59 4.20 2.00 -12.98
C ASP A 59 5.38 2.94 -12.67
N GLU A 60 5.73 3.86 -13.59
CA GLU A 60 6.77 4.86 -13.36
C GLU A 60 6.32 5.95 -12.38
N PHE A 61 5.05 6.36 -12.43
CA PHE A 61 4.48 7.25 -11.41
C PHE A 61 4.48 6.59 -10.03
N ALA A 62 4.09 5.32 -9.93
CA ALA A 62 4.10 4.56 -8.66
C ALA A 62 5.50 4.49 -8.05
N LYS A 63 6.55 4.19 -8.84
CA LYS A 63 7.95 4.21 -8.36
C LYS A 63 8.35 5.58 -7.80
N LEU A 64 7.98 6.64 -8.51
CA LEU A 64 8.30 8.01 -8.11
C LEU A 64 7.55 8.42 -6.85
N ASN A 65 6.27 8.07 -6.73
CA ASN A 65 5.45 8.39 -5.56
C ASN A 65 5.86 7.57 -4.32
N LEU A 66 6.20 6.29 -4.49
CA LEU A 66 6.77 5.46 -3.43
C LEU A 66 8.09 6.07 -2.93
N MET A 67 9.03 6.37 -3.83
CA MET A 67 10.27 7.04 -3.44
C MET A 67 10.04 8.41 -2.81
N THR A 68 9.01 9.14 -3.27
CA THR A 68 8.61 10.42 -2.67
C THR A 68 8.16 10.24 -1.23
N GLY A 69 7.30 9.26 -0.95
CA GLY A 69 6.89 8.94 0.43
C GLY A 69 8.08 8.58 1.31
N LEU A 70 8.89 7.61 0.88
CA LEU A 70 10.05 7.10 1.64
C LEU A 70 11.09 8.19 1.92
N TYR A 71 11.42 9.01 0.91
CA TYR A 71 12.38 10.10 1.04
C TYR A 71 11.92 11.15 2.05
N HIS A 72 10.64 11.53 2.03
CA HIS A 72 10.13 12.57 2.91
C HIS A 72 9.90 12.10 4.33
N VAL A 73 9.44 10.86 4.52
CA VAL A 73 9.40 10.24 5.85
C VAL A 73 10.80 10.21 6.48
N TYR A 74 11.81 9.82 5.71
CA TYR A 74 13.19 9.87 6.18
C TYR A 74 13.62 11.30 6.53
N TYR A 75 13.31 12.27 5.68
CA TYR A 75 13.58 13.70 5.93
C TYR A 75 12.93 14.16 7.25
N PHE A 76 11.65 13.86 7.47
CA PHE A 76 10.93 14.27 8.67
C PHE A 76 11.52 13.68 9.95
N ARG A 77 12.10 12.48 9.88
CA ARG A 77 12.69 11.79 11.05
C ARG A 77 14.15 12.13 11.30
N LYS A 78 14.95 12.36 10.24
CA LYS A 78 16.40 12.56 10.35
C LYS A 78 16.85 14.00 10.11
N GLY A 79 15.98 14.87 9.60
CA GLY A 79 16.32 16.24 9.23
C GLY A 79 17.09 16.25 7.91
N ALA A 80 18.41 16.39 7.92
CA ALA A 80 19.17 16.48 6.67
C ALA A 80 19.30 15.12 5.96
N ILE A 81 19.27 15.12 4.62
CA ILE A 81 19.46 13.91 3.81
C ILE A 81 20.83 13.90 3.16
N LYS A 82 21.59 12.84 3.45
CA LYS A 82 22.70 12.38 2.61
C LYS A 82 22.23 11.16 1.82
N THR A 83 22.40 11.21 0.51
CA THR A 83 21.88 10.18 -0.40
C THR A 83 22.37 8.78 -0.02
N ASP A 84 23.64 8.60 0.28
CA ASP A 84 24.19 7.28 0.63
C ASP A 84 23.61 6.74 1.94
N GLU A 85 23.46 7.58 2.96
CA GLU A 85 22.86 7.17 4.24
C GLU A 85 21.37 6.81 4.08
N PHE A 86 20.63 7.58 3.28
CA PHE A 86 19.24 7.28 2.95
C PHE A 86 19.10 5.96 2.19
N VAL A 87 19.89 5.77 1.12
CA VAL A 87 19.87 4.56 0.30
C VAL A 87 20.21 3.33 1.13
N ASN A 88 21.25 3.39 1.96
CA ASN A 88 21.64 2.27 2.81
C ASN A 88 20.58 1.95 3.88
N THR A 89 20.02 2.97 4.52
CA THR A 89 18.93 2.75 5.49
C THR A 89 17.71 2.10 4.83
N LEU A 90 17.37 2.53 3.61
CA LEU A 90 16.22 2.00 2.89
C LEU A 90 16.48 0.57 2.38
N LEU A 91 17.71 0.25 1.97
CA LEU A 91 18.10 -1.12 1.65
C LEU A 91 17.98 -2.04 2.86
N ASP A 92 18.47 -1.61 4.03
CA ASP A 92 18.38 -2.43 5.25
C ASP A 92 16.94 -2.61 5.69
N PHE A 93 16.10 -1.58 5.58
CA PHE A 93 14.65 -1.70 5.75
C PHE A 93 14.04 -2.75 4.82
N TYR A 94 14.32 -2.69 3.52
CA TYR A 94 13.76 -3.65 2.55
C TYR A 94 14.30 -5.08 2.73
N LYS A 95 15.53 -5.22 3.25
CA LYS A 95 16.07 -6.53 3.66
C LYS A 95 15.27 -7.12 4.82
N LEU A 96 14.98 -6.31 5.84
CA LEU A 96 14.21 -6.72 7.03
C LEU A 96 12.73 -6.95 6.73
N LEU A 97 12.15 -6.16 5.82
CA LEU A 97 10.82 -6.39 5.26
C LEU A 97 10.76 -7.71 4.46
N GLU A 98 11.92 -8.31 4.20
CA GLU A 98 12.13 -9.45 3.33
C GLU A 98 11.43 -9.26 1.99
N VAL A 99 11.60 -8.13 1.29
CA VAL A 99 11.05 -8.04 -0.07
C VAL A 99 11.84 -8.96 -0.99
N SER A 100 11.21 -10.08 -1.37
CA SER A 100 11.75 -11.20 -2.15
C SER A 100 12.83 -12.04 -1.45
N ASP A 101 13.12 -13.23 -2.01
CA ASP A 101 14.02 -14.24 -1.42
C ASP A 101 15.49 -13.80 -1.56
N LEU A 102 15.97 -12.93 -0.66
CA LEU A 102 17.31 -12.30 -0.68
C LEU A 102 18.48 -13.28 -0.90
N SER A 103 18.27 -14.56 -0.57
CA SER A 103 19.20 -15.65 -0.85
C SER A 103 19.54 -15.86 -2.33
N LEU A 104 18.60 -15.57 -3.26
CA LEU A 104 18.83 -15.58 -4.71
C LEU A 104 19.51 -14.30 -5.18
N TRP A 105 19.34 -13.22 -4.43
CA TRP A 105 19.80 -11.89 -4.74
C TRP A 105 21.30 -11.71 -4.44
N ASP A 106 21.78 -12.24 -3.32
CA ASP A 106 23.22 -12.20 -2.95
C ASP A 106 24.13 -12.76 -4.05
N LYS A 107 23.64 -13.70 -4.87
CA LYS A 107 24.36 -14.28 -6.02
C LYS A 107 24.29 -13.43 -7.29
N LEU A 108 23.22 -12.65 -7.49
CA LEU A 108 22.98 -11.79 -8.66
C LEU A 108 23.57 -10.38 -8.52
N PHE A 109 24.07 -10.04 -7.32
CA PHE A 109 24.50 -8.68 -6.94
C PHE A 109 26.00 -8.49 -6.70
N ILE A 110 26.81 -9.54 -6.90
CA ILE A 110 28.27 -9.41 -6.84
C ILE A 110 28.73 -8.32 -7.84
N GLY A 111 29.24 -7.20 -7.33
CA GLY A 111 29.79 -6.08 -8.12
C GLY A 111 28.80 -4.97 -8.52
N LYS A 112 27.57 -4.95 -7.99
CA LYS A 112 26.56 -3.89 -8.23
C LYS A 112 26.56 -2.84 -7.10
N SER A 113 26.19 -1.60 -7.41
CA SER A 113 26.09 -0.52 -6.41
C SER A 113 24.80 -0.59 -5.60
N ASP A 114 24.81 -0.07 -4.37
CA ASP A 114 23.64 0.01 -3.48
C ASP A 114 22.44 0.70 -4.14
N ILE A 115 22.70 1.77 -4.89
CA ILE A 115 21.68 2.46 -5.70
C ILE A 115 21.03 1.51 -6.70
N SER A 116 21.82 0.75 -7.47
CA SER A 116 21.27 -0.18 -8.46
C SER A 116 20.50 -1.35 -7.83
N MET A 117 20.87 -1.76 -6.62
CA MET A 117 20.13 -2.76 -5.85
C MET A 117 18.78 -2.20 -5.40
N LEU A 118 18.75 -0.98 -4.87
CA LEU A 118 17.52 -0.31 -4.45
C LEU A 118 16.59 -0.06 -5.64
N GLU A 119 17.12 0.38 -6.78
CA GLU A 119 16.34 0.58 -8.01
C GLU A 119 15.62 -0.69 -8.44
N ARG A 120 16.28 -1.84 -8.31
CA ARG A 120 15.69 -3.13 -8.63
C ARG A 120 14.66 -3.58 -7.58
N LEU A 121 14.91 -3.34 -6.29
CA LEU A 121 13.92 -3.62 -5.23
C LEU A 121 12.63 -2.80 -5.44
N ILE A 122 12.76 -1.51 -5.69
CA ILE A 122 11.61 -0.64 -5.98
C ILE A 122 10.91 -1.07 -7.27
N HIS A 123 11.67 -1.49 -8.29
CA HIS A 123 11.11 -2.02 -9.51
C HIS A 123 10.23 -3.26 -9.25
N ASP A 124 10.75 -4.24 -8.53
CA ASP A 124 10.04 -5.48 -8.22
C ASP A 124 8.88 -5.26 -7.23
N ARG A 125 8.98 -4.27 -6.34
CA ARG A 125 7.90 -3.93 -5.41
C ARG A 125 6.70 -3.31 -6.14
N VAL A 126 6.96 -2.52 -7.18
CA VAL A 126 5.92 -1.88 -8.00
C VAL A 126 5.44 -2.81 -9.13
N GLN A 127 6.31 -3.65 -9.68
CA GLN A 127 5.94 -4.60 -10.73
C GLN A 127 5.34 -5.88 -10.14
N ILE A 128 4.04 -6.01 -10.30
CA ILE A 128 3.34 -7.28 -10.15
C ILE A 128 3.42 -7.97 -11.52
N ASP A 129 4.34 -8.94 -11.65
CA ASP A 129 4.42 -9.78 -12.84
C ASP A 129 3.14 -10.59 -12.99
N ASP A 130 2.30 -10.25 -13.98
CA ASP A 130 1.41 -11.15 -14.72
C ASP A 130 0.78 -10.46 -15.96
N ASN A 131 0.49 -11.25 -16.98
CA ASN A 131 0.26 -10.86 -18.38
C ASN A 131 -0.66 -9.64 -18.64
N VAL A 132 -0.25 -8.84 -19.64
CA VAL A 132 -0.68 -7.49 -20.09
C VAL A 132 -2.19 -7.17 -20.13
N ILE A 133 -3.09 -8.15 -20.01
CA ILE A 133 -4.53 -7.98 -20.25
C ILE A 133 -5.36 -7.95 -18.94
N THR A 134 -4.82 -8.41 -17.79
CA THR A 134 -5.46 -8.34 -16.44
C THR A 134 -5.06 -7.10 -15.63
N ARG A 135 -4.40 -6.14 -16.28
CA ARG A 135 -3.46 -5.16 -15.72
C ARG A 135 -4.04 -4.10 -14.78
N ASN A 136 -5.28 -3.65 -14.90
CA ASN A 136 -5.66 -2.35 -14.29
C ASN A 136 -6.27 -2.46 -12.89
N PHE A 137 -6.93 -3.56 -12.54
CA PHE A 137 -7.64 -3.66 -11.26
C PHE A 137 -6.83 -4.37 -10.16
N ASN A 138 -6.13 -5.46 -10.52
CA ASN A 138 -5.12 -6.10 -9.67
C ASN A 138 -4.05 -5.10 -9.24
N LYS A 139 -3.71 -4.14 -10.10
CA LYS A 139 -2.76 -3.08 -9.80
C LYS A 139 -3.32 -2.02 -8.87
N SER A 140 -4.56 -1.54 -9.00
CA SER A 140 -5.07 -0.50 -8.09
C SER A 140 -5.14 -0.97 -6.64
N ILE A 141 -5.66 -2.19 -6.36
CA ILE A 141 -5.68 -2.71 -4.98
C ILE A 141 -4.26 -2.96 -4.46
N THR A 142 -3.39 -3.59 -5.26
CA THR A 142 -2.03 -3.93 -4.80
C THR A 142 -1.13 -2.70 -4.69
N ASN A 143 -1.26 -1.74 -5.62
CA ASN A 143 -0.57 -0.46 -5.55
C ASN A 143 -1.10 0.42 -4.42
N SER A 144 -2.39 0.29 -4.07
CA SER A 144 -2.93 0.98 -2.90
C SER A 144 -2.12 0.61 -1.67
N LEU A 145 -1.76 -0.68 -1.50
CA LEU A 145 -0.93 -1.18 -0.41
C LEU A 145 0.54 -0.74 -0.46
N LEU A 146 1.04 -0.11 -1.53
CA LEU A 146 2.42 0.40 -1.55
C LEU A 146 2.68 1.46 -0.48
N PHE A 147 1.65 2.16 -0.03
CA PHE A 147 1.78 3.14 1.05
C PHE A 147 2.03 2.48 2.43
N VAL A 148 1.75 1.18 2.59
CA VAL A 148 2.16 0.40 3.77
C VAL A 148 3.67 0.45 3.96
N ASP A 149 4.47 0.41 2.87
CA ASP A 149 5.92 0.52 2.95
C ASP A 149 6.34 1.86 3.57
N VAL A 150 5.66 2.95 3.20
CA VAL A 150 5.94 4.30 3.69
C VAL A 150 5.62 4.42 5.19
N LEU A 151 4.47 3.90 5.61
CA LEU A 151 4.05 3.88 7.02
C LEU A 151 4.96 3.00 7.88
N THR A 152 5.28 1.80 7.38
CA THR A 152 6.18 0.87 8.07
C THR A 152 7.59 1.46 8.17
N PHE A 153 8.06 2.15 7.14
CA PHE A 153 9.36 2.82 7.17
C PHE A 153 9.37 3.97 8.19
N ASP A 154 8.29 4.73 8.30
CA ASP A 154 8.15 5.79 9.30
C ASP A 154 8.28 5.25 10.74
N SER A 155 7.56 4.14 11.02
CA SER A 155 7.64 3.43 12.29
C SER A 155 9.03 2.84 12.52
N TYR A 156 9.64 2.22 11.50
CA TYR A 156 11.01 1.67 11.59
C TYR A 156 12.07 2.73 11.93
N LEU A 157 11.91 3.96 11.43
CA LEU A 157 12.83 5.05 11.72
C LEU A 157 12.65 5.66 13.12
N SER A 158 11.48 5.45 13.73
CA SER A 158 11.04 6.10 14.97
C SER A 158 11.05 5.17 16.18
N GLU A 159 10.80 3.88 15.95
CA GLU A 159 10.56 2.86 16.96
C GLU A 159 11.41 1.62 16.64
N ALA A 160 11.70 0.82 17.66
CA ALA A 160 12.34 -0.48 17.49
C ALA A 160 11.30 -1.53 17.06
N ILE A 161 10.76 -1.39 15.85
CA ILE A 161 9.85 -2.37 15.26
C ILE A 161 10.59 -3.37 14.38
N GLU A 162 9.97 -4.53 14.20
CA GLU A 162 10.34 -5.47 13.16
C GLU A 162 9.49 -5.18 11.91
N PRO A 163 10.08 -4.70 10.80
CA PRO A 163 9.33 -4.20 9.64
C PRO A 163 8.35 -5.20 9.02
N LYS A 164 8.72 -6.48 8.96
CA LYS A 164 7.92 -7.52 8.34
C LYS A 164 6.66 -7.83 9.13
N SER A 165 6.75 -7.99 10.45
CA SER A 165 5.59 -8.20 11.33
C SER A 165 4.69 -6.97 11.32
N TYR A 166 5.29 -5.78 11.33
CA TYR A 166 4.53 -4.54 11.33
C TYR A 166 3.72 -4.35 10.05
N ALA A 167 4.37 -4.48 8.88
CA ALA A 167 3.70 -4.40 7.59
C ALA A 167 2.62 -5.48 7.46
N ALA A 168 2.92 -6.72 7.87
CA ALA A 168 1.97 -7.84 7.86
C ALA A 168 0.71 -7.54 8.69
N ASN A 169 0.89 -6.98 9.88
CA ASN A 169 -0.21 -6.61 10.76
C ASN A 169 -1.08 -5.52 10.12
N LEU A 170 -0.46 -4.46 9.59
CA LEU A 170 -1.19 -3.38 8.94
C LEU A 170 -1.94 -3.85 7.68
N GLU A 171 -1.31 -4.69 6.84
CA GLU A 171 -1.96 -5.32 5.69
C GLU A 171 -3.16 -6.18 6.13
N SER A 172 -3.02 -6.96 7.20
CA SER A 172 -4.10 -7.79 7.74
C SER A 172 -5.29 -6.95 8.19
N ILE A 173 -5.04 -5.84 8.90
CA ILE A 173 -6.09 -4.90 9.32
C ILE A 173 -6.80 -4.30 8.11
N ILE A 174 -6.05 -3.89 7.08
CA ILE A 174 -6.62 -3.31 5.85
C ILE A 174 -7.49 -4.34 5.13
N ILE A 175 -6.98 -5.55 4.91
CA ILE A 175 -7.66 -6.63 4.19
C ILE A 175 -8.90 -7.10 4.95
N GLY A 176 -8.79 -7.30 6.27
CA GLY A 176 -9.92 -7.68 7.11
C GLY A 176 -11.02 -6.61 7.09
N THR A 177 -10.65 -5.33 7.18
CA THR A 177 -11.63 -4.23 7.15
C THR A 177 -12.29 -4.11 5.77
N LEU A 178 -11.52 -4.31 4.69
CA LEU A 178 -12.05 -4.37 3.34
C LEU A 178 -13.06 -5.52 3.19
N TYR A 179 -12.75 -6.70 3.73
CA TYR A 179 -13.67 -7.83 3.73
C TYR A 179 -14.97 -7.52 4.47
N GLN A 180 -14.89 -6.93 5.68
CA GLN A 180 -16.08 -6.51 6.43
C GLN A 180 -16.89 -5.46 5.66
N SER A 181 -16.23 -4.50 5.03
CA SER A 181 -16.86 -3.45 4.20
C SER A 181 -17.68 -4.07 3.08
N LEU A 182 -17.06 -4.96 2.29
CA LEU A 182 -17.69 -5.61 1.13
C LEU A 182 -18.88 -6.48 1.55
N ASN A 183 -18.77 -7.21 2.67
CA ASN A 183 -19.85 -8.03 3.20
C ASN A 183 -20.97 -7.22 3.89
N SER A 184 -20.73 -5.95 4.20
CA SER A 184 -21.75 -5.06 4.79
C SER A 184 -22.66 -4.40 3.75
N LYS A 185 -22.32 -4.48 2.45
CA LYS A 185 -23.08 -3.88 1.37
C LYS A 185 -24.47 -4.49 1.26
N SER A 186 -25.47 -3.65 0.99
CA SER A 186 -26.87 -4.12 0.85
C SER A 186 -27.05 -4.97 -0.41
N LYS A 187 -26.25 -4.68 -1.44
CA LYS A 187 -26.17 -5.40 -2.70
C LYS A 187 -24.70 -5.67 -3.05
N ILE A 188 -24.29 -6.93 -2.89
CA ILE A 188 -22.93 -7.36 -3.25
C ILE A 188 -22.86 -7.52 -4.78
N THR A 189 -21.99 -6.76 -5.43
CA THR A 189 -21.79 -6.81 -6.89
C THR A 189 -20.93 -8.02 -7.30
N ASP A 190 -20.93 -8.36 -8.60
CA ASP A 190 -20.04 -9.43 -9.10
C ASP A 190 -18.56 -9.04 -9.03
N TYR A 191 -18.29 -7.75 -8.86
CA TYR A 191 -16.98 -7.20 -8.52
C TYR A 191 -16.62 -7.50 -7.06
N ASP A 192 -17.50 -7.14 -6.12
CA ASP A 192 -17.29 -7.37 -4.69
C ASP A 192 -17.06 -8.87 -4.39
N LYS A 193 -17.87 -9.76 -4.99
CA LYS A 193 -17.74 -11.22 -4.82
C LYS A 193 -16.36 -11.73 -5.20
N LYS A 194 -15.72 -11.12 -6.20
CA LYS A 194 -14.40 -11.57 -6.67
C LYS A 194 -13.30 -11.10 -5.76
N ILE A 195 -13.39 -9.89 -5.21
CA ILE A 195 -12.48 -9.43 -4.17
C ILE A 195 -12.62 -10.31 -2.93
N ILE A 196 -13.85 -10.58 -2.49
CA ILE A 196 -14.15 -11.51 -1.39
C ILE A 196 -13.54 -12.89 -1.65
N THR A 197 -13.80 -13.49 -2.81
CA THR A 197 -13.26 -14.81 -3.18
C THR A 197 -11.73 -14.84 -3.14
N VAL A 198 -11.09 -13.75 -3.57
CA VAL A 198 -9.63 -13.63 -3.56
C VAL A 198 -9.11 -13.56 -2.13
N ILE A 199 -9.74 -12.75 -1.27
CA ILE A 199 -9.41 -12.66 0.14
C ILE A 199 -9.65 -14.03 0.82
N GLU A 200 -10.72 -14.75 0.52
CA GLU A 200 -10.98 -16.06 1.12
C GLU A 200 -10.01 -17.14 0.63
N ALA A 201 -9.69 -17.16 -0.66
CA ALA A 201 -8.68 -18.07 -1.22
C ALA A 201 -7.28 -17.78 -0.66
N SER A 202 -7.02 -16.53 -0.30
CA SER A 202 -5.80 -16.10 0.35
C SER A 202 -5.63 -16.69 1.73
N THR A 203 -6.72 -16.71 2.48
CA THR A 203 -6.75 -17.12 3.89
C THR A 203 -7.00 -18.62 4.06
N SER A 204 -7.48 -19.35 3.05
CA SER A 204 -7.82 -20.78 3.15
C SER A 204 -6.65 -21.77 2.98
N LEU A 205 -5.40 -21.34 3.20
CA LEU A 205 -4.22 -22.20 3.02
C LEU A 205 -4.04 -23.18 4.21
N PRO A 206 -3.85 -24.49 3.96
CA PRO A 206 -4.04 -25.59 4.92
C PRO A 206 -3.05 -25.71 6.10
N ASP A 207 -2.13 -24.75 6.29
CA ASP A 207 -1.06 -24.79 7.31
C ASP A 207 -1.32 -23.87 8.53
N MET A 208 -2.57 -23.43 8.77
CA MET A 208 -2.92 -22.48 9.85
C MET A 208 -3.78 -23.13 10.95
N ASP A 209 -3.26 -23.17 12.17
CA ASP A 209 -3.94 -23.62 13.41
C ASP A 209 -4.81 -22.52 14.07
N VAL A 210 -5.20 -21.48 13.32
CA VAL A 210 -6.06 -20.38 13.79
C VAL A 210 -7.30 -20.32 12.90
N ASP A 211 -8.48 -20.26 13.52
CA ASP A 211 -9.74 -20.10 12.81
C ASP A 211 -9.74 -18.76 12.07
N ILE A 212 -9.90 -18.85 10.75
CA ILE A 212 -9.89 -17.73 9.79
C ILE A 212 -10.97 -16.69 10.12
N GLU A 213 -12.01 -17.08 10.84
CA GLU A 213 -13.04 -16.18 11.38
C GLU A 213 -12.44 -15.13 12.32
N ASP A 214 -11.45 -15.44 13.16
CA ASP A 214 -10.92 -14.50 14.15
C ASP A 214 -10.14 -13.35 13.47
N LEU A 215 -9.39 -13.64 12.40
CA LEU A 215 -8.60 -12.65 11.65
C LEU A 215 -9.46 -11.64 10.87
N ILE A 216 -10.69 -12.05 10.53
CA ILE A 216 -11.59 -11.28 9.67
C ILE A 216 -12.67 -10.59 10.49
N TYR A 217 -13.17 -11.22 11.57
CA TYR A 217 -14.29 -10.69 12.35
C TYR A 217 -13.84 -9.93 13.62
N ASP A 218 -12.70 -10.28 14.24
CA ASP A 218 -12.20 -9.64 15.46
C ASP A 218 -10.91 -8.85 15.25
N ILE A 219 -10.97 -7.87 14.34
CA ILE A 219 -9.82 -7.01 14.02
C ILE A 219 -9.48 -6.11 15.21
N ASP A 220 -8.25 -6.26 15.73
CA ASP A 220 -7.64 -5.32 16.67
C ASP A 220 -7.03 -4.13 15.92
N TYR A 221 -7.64 -2.96 16.08
CA TYR A 221 -7.21 -1.70 15.43
C TYR A 221 -6.12 -0.98 16.22
N ASN A 222 -5.10 -1.72 16.66
CA ASN A 222 -3.92 -1.16 17.33
C ASN A 222 -2.93 -0.57 16.30
N ILE A 223 -3.36 0.53 15.67
CA ILE A 223 -2.62 1.27 14.65
C ILE A 223 -2.58 2.77 14.99
N ASN A 224 -1.58 3.48 14.47
CA ASN A 224 -1.41 4.90 14.75
C ASN A 224 -2.38 5.77 13.94
N THR A 225 -2.42 7.09 14.24
CA THR A 225 -3.35 8.03 13.58
C THR A 225 -3.19 8.08 12.06
N ASN A 226 -1.96 8.05 11.54
CA ASN A 226 -1.69 8.12 10.12
C ASN A 226 -2.18 6.86 9.38
N GLU A 227 -2.00 5.70 10.00
CA GLU A 227 -2.51 4.41 9.51
C GLU A 227 -4.03 4.37 9.51
N LYS A 228 -4.68 4.92 10.55
CA LYS A 228 -6.14 5.01 10.60
C LYS A 228 -6.71 5.90 9.50
N ILE A 229 -6.08 7.04 9.22
CA ILE A 229 -6.48 7.93 8.11
C ILE A 229 -6.34 7.18 6.77
N TYR A 230 -5.23 6.47 6.58
CA TYR A 230 -5.00 5.68 5.39
C TYR A 230 -6.01 4.54 5.24
N LEU A 231 -6.32 3.81 6.30
CA LEU A 231 -7.38 2.80 6.32
C LEU A 231 -8.73 3.40 5.90
N VAL A 232 -9.10 4.55 6.44
CA VAL A 232 -10.34 5.26 6.08
C VAL A 232 -10.37 5.63 4.60
N ASP A 233 -9.29 6.20 4.07
CA ASP A 233 -9.21 6.58 2.66
C ASP A 233 -9.36 5.35 1.74
N LEU A 234 -8.79 4.19 2.10
CA LEU A 234 -8.99 2.93 1.38
C LEU A 234 -10.42 2.39 1.49
N MET A 235 -11.05 2.49 2.66
CA MET A 235 -12.43 2.03 2.82
C MET A 235 -13.39 2.90 2.01
N CYS A 236 -13.20 4.22 2.00
CA CYS A 236 -13.97 5.14 1.16
C CYS A 236 -13.80 4.82 -0.33
N LEU A 237 -12.60 4.46 -0.76
CA LEU A 237 -12.34 4.01 -2.13
C LEU A 237 -13.09 2.70 -2.47
N SER A 238 -13.08 1.72 -1.56
CA SER A 238 -13.72 0.40 -1.78
C SER A 238 -15.24 0.43 -1.91
N ILE A 239 -15.85 1.43 -1.30
CA ILE A 239 -17.29 1.64 -1.24
C ILE A 239 -17.79 2.41 -2.47
N TRP A 240 -16.89 3.08 -3.19
CA TRP A 240 -17.24 3.92 -4.33
C TRP A 240 -17.42 3.08 -5.62
N ASP A 241 -18.55 2.36 -5.74
CA ASP A 241 -18.88 1.51 -6.91
C ASP A 241 -19.80 2.25 -7.93
N ASP A 242 -20.82 3.00 -7.46
CA ASP A 242 -21.95 3.41 -8.31
C ASP A 242 -22.29 4.92 -8.29
N GLU A 243 -21.32 5.81 -7.98
CA GLU A 243 -21.50 7.27 -7.83
C GLU A 243 -22.49 7.72 -6.74
N ILE A 244 -23.18 6.78 -6.10
CA ILE A 244 -24.15 6.99 -5.01
C ILE A 244 -23.71 6.15 -3.83
N LEU A 245 -23.34 6.82 -2.73
CA LEU A 245 -23.02 6.16 -1.46
C LEU A 245 -24.30 5.60 -0.83
N GLU A 246 -24.39 4.28 -0.67
CA GLU A 246 -25.55 3.65 -0.04
C GLU A 246 -25.59 3.92 1.48
N LYS A 247 -26.79 3.89 2.06
CA LYS A 247 -26.97 4.09 3.50
C LYS A 247 -26.21 3.07 4.34
N SER A 248 -26.19 1.80 3.92
CA SER A 248 -25.45 0.72 4.61
C SER A 248 -23.94 0.96 4.60
N GLU A 249 -23.40 1.44 3.48
CA GLU A 249 -21.99 1.74 3.32
C GLU A 249 -21.56 2.95 4.16
N TYR A 250 -22.36 4.02 4.16
CA TYR A 250 -22.14 5.14 5.07
C TYR A 250 -22.23 4.72 6.54
N GLN A 251 -23.20 3.85 6.88
CA GLN A 251 -23.32 3.31 8.24
C GLN A 251 -22.11 2.47 8.63
N PHE A 252 -21.54 1.68 7.72
CA PHE A 252 -20.30 0.95 7.95
C PHE A 252 -19.13 1.91 8.25
N LEU A 253 -18.90 2.93 7.41
CA LEU A 253 -17.82 3.92 7.62
C LEU A 253 -17.96 4.65 8.95
N MET A 254 -19.19 4.99 9.36
CA MET A 254 -19.47 5.65 10.63
C MET A 254 -19.31 4.72 11.85
N GLN A 255 -19.45 3.40 11.68
CA GLN A 255 -19.14 2.43 12.73
C GLN A 255 -17.63 2.20 12.82
N LEU A 256 -16.95 2.12 11.67
CA LEU A 256 -15.50 2.01 11.60
C LEU A 256 -14.83 3.21 12.28
N SER A 257 -15.26 4.44 11.99
CA SER A 257 -14.68 5.65 12.60
C SER A 257 -14.77 5.63 14.13
N LYS A 258 -15.90 5.18 14.67
CA LYS A 258 -16.08 4.98 16.13
C LYS A 258 -15.15 3.91 16.67
N ARG A 259 -15.00 2.77 15.96
CA ARG A 259 -14.16 1.64 16.40
C ARG A 259 -12.68 2.01 16.43
N ILE A 260 -12.19 2.78 15.45
CA ILE A 260 -10.79 3.20 15.39
C ILE A 260 -10.52 4.54 16.10
N GLY A 261 -11.56 5.22 16.60
CA GLY A 261 -11.44 6.48 17.32
C GLY A 261 -11.06 7.69 16.45
N ILE A 262 -11.60 7.76 15.23
CA ILE A 262 -11.46 8.90 14.32
C ILE A 262 -12.76 9.72 14.28
N GLU A 263 -12.64 11.04 14.16
CA GLU A 263 -13.78 11.95 14.03
C GLU A 263 -14.55 11.74 12.71
N ALA A 264 -15.86 11.95 12.74
CA ALA A 264 -16.73 11.73 11.58
C ALA A 264 -16.45 12.68 10.39
N ASN A 265 -15.90 13.86 10.65
CA ASN A 265 -15.46 14.80 9.61
C ASN A 265 -14.38 14.18 8.70
N VAL A 266 -13.46 13.37 9.25
CA VAL A 266 -12.42 12.68 8.47
C VAL A 266 -13.04 11.73 7.47
N ILE A 267 -14.10 11.00 7.84
CA ILE A 267 -14.87 10.16 6.90
C ILE A 267 -15.46 11.02 5.77
N GLN A 268 -16.08 12.14 6.11
CA GLN A 268 -16.72 13.02 5.12
C GLN A 268 -15.70 13.64 4.16
N ASP A 269 -14.56 14.07 4.67
CA ASP A 269 -13.46 14.62 3.89
C ASP A 269 -12.87 13.54 2.96
N SER A 270 -12.65 12.32 3.47
CA SER A 270 -12.17 11.19 2.67
C SER A 270 -13.14 10.80 1.55
N ILE A 271 -14.46 10.74 1.83
CA ILE A 271 -15.48 10.52 0.80
C ILE A 271 -15.41 11.61 -0.28
N LEU A 272 -15.31 12.87 0.12
CA LEU A 272 -15.23 13.99 -0.82
C LEU A 272 -13.94 13.96 -1.66
N CYS A 273 -12.80 13.62 -1.04
CA CYS A 273 -11.53 13.44 -1.75
C CYS A 273 -11.63 12.33 -2.80
N VAL A 274 -12.16 11.16 -2.44
CA VAL A 274 -12.35 10.04 -3.38
C VAL A 274 -13.30 10.44 -4.51
N PHE A 275 -14.41 11.11 -4.20
CA PHE A 275 -15.36 11.60 -5.21
C PHE A 275 -14.70 12.56 -6.20
N ASN A 276 -13.96 13.54 -5.71
CA ASN A 276 -13.29 14.54 -6.53
C ASN A 276 -12.20 13.89 -7.40
N PHE A 277 -11.40 12.99 -6.82
CA PHE A 277 -10.35 12.26 -7.53
C PHE A 277 -10.94 11.40 -8.65
N HIS A 278 -11.97 10.59 -8.34
CA HIS A 278 -12.65 9.76 -9.32
C HIS A 278 -13.25 10.60 -10.45
N THR A 279 -13.97 11.67 -10.12
CA THR A 279 -14.57 12.58 -11.11
C THR A 279 -13.51 13.22 -12.02
N ALA A 280 -12.38 13.67 -11.46
CA ALA A 280 -11.30 14.29 -12.21
C ALA A 280 -10.63 13.31 -13.19
N HIS A 281 -10.41 12.06 -12.76
CA HIS A 281 -9.62 11.08 -13.52
C HIS A 281 -10.45 10.00 -14.21
N LYS A 282 -11.79 10.10 -14.20
CA LYS A 282 -12.71 9.14 -14.83
C LYS A 282 -12.37 8.81 -16.29
N LYS A 283 -11.86 9.79 -17.05
CA LYS A 283 -11.50 9.64 -18.48
C LYS A 283 -10.07 9.19 -18.74
N GLU A 284 -9.23 9.19 -17.71
CA GLU A 284 -7.80 8.87 -17.82
C GLU A 284 -7.50 7.48 -17.27
N VAL A 285 -8.26 7.09 -16.24
CA VAL A 285 -8.11 5.82 -15.55
C VAL A 285 -9.07 4.81 -16.17
N LEU A 286 -8.53 3.84 -16.91
CA LEU A 286 -9.33 2.78 -17.55
C LEU A 286 -10.21 2.01 -16.55
N LEU A 287 -9.77 1.91 -15.28
CA LEU A 287 -10.54 1.27 -14.22
C LEU A 287 -11.87 1.99 -13.96
N PHE A 288 -11.88 3.32 -14.01
CA PHE A 288 -13.06 4.16 -13.76
C PHE A 288 -14.01 4.25 -14.97
N GLN A 289 -13.67 3.61 -16.09
CA GLN A 289 -14.44 3.65 -17.34
C GLN A 289 -15.31 2.41 -17.59
N GLN A 290 -15.11 1.31 -16.86
CA GLN A 290 -15.72 0.02 -17.20
C GLN A 290 -16.89 -0.36 -16.28
N LYS A 291 -18.01 -0.79 -16.89
CA LYS A 291 -19.18 -1.33 -16.17
C LYS A 291 -19.02 -2.80 -15.71
N ASN A 292 -17.97 -3.52 -16.12
CA ASN A 292 -17.69 -4.92 -15.70
C ASN A 292 -16.31 -5.43 -16.22
N PRO A 293 -15.19 -5.18 -15.51
CA PRO A 293 -13.81 -5.43 -16.00
C PRO A 293 -13.30 -6.89 -15.95
N ILE A 294 -14.17 -7.88 -15.75
CA ILE A 294 -13.77 -9.11 -15.05
C ILE A 294 -13.80 -10.42 -15.85
N SER A 295 -13.73 -10.37 -17.18
CA SER A 295 -13.68 -11.63 -17.95
C SER A 295 -12.30 -12.31 -17.92
N ASN A 296 -11.21 -11.63 -17.53
CA ASN A 296 -9.84 -12.13 -17.74
C ASN A 296 -9.07 -12.49 -16.46
N PHE A 297 -9.69 -12.40 -15.29
CA PHE A 297 -9.06 -12.47 -13.96
C PHE A 297 -8.44 -13.83 -13.55
N TYR A 298 -8.80 -14.93 -14.23
CA TYR A 298 -8.87 -16.23 -13.56
C TYR A 298 -7.64 -17.15 -13.56
N GLU A 299 -6.47 -16.77 -14.06
CA GLU A 299 -5.32 -17.71 -14.06
C GLU A 299 -4.21 -17.42 -13.05
N ASN A 300 -3.98 -16.17 -12.59
CA ASN A 300 -2.75 -15.88 -11.82
C ASN A 300 -2.94 -15.23 -10.42
N SER A 301 -4.14 -14.76 -10.05
CA SER A 301 -4.37 -14.11 -8.75
C SER A 301 -4.18 -15.04 -7.54
N SER A 302 -4.40 -16.36 -7.70
CA SER A 302 -4.21 -17.34 -6.63
C SER A 302 -2.76 -17.41 -6.14
N GLN A 303 -1.76 -17.30 -7.02
CA GLN A 303 -0.34 -17.40 -6.63
C GLN A 303 0.20 -16.13 -5.96
N LEU A 304 -0.28 -14.96 -6.38
CA LEU A 304 0.12 -13.65 -5.83
C LEU A 304 -0.36 -13.45 -4.40
N VAL A 305 -1.59 -13.87 -4.18
CA VAL A 305 -2.27 -13.81 -2.91
C VAL A 305 -1.75 -14.91 -1.97
N THR A 306 -1.42 -16.08 -2.52
CA THR A 306 -0.59 -17.08 -1.84
C THR A 306 0.76 -16.51 -1.43
N LYS A 307 1.44 -15.66 -2.23
CA LYS A 307 2.72 -15.04 -1.84
C LYS A 307 2.57 -13.97 -0.74
N LEU A 308 1.51 -13.16 -0.79
CA LEU A 308 1.22 -12.15 0.24
C LEU A 308 0.84 -12.79 1.58
N ILE A 309 0.08 -13.89 1.56
CA ILE A 309 -0.39 -14.55 2.80
C ILE A 309 0.58 -15.60 3.33
N ARG A 310 1.26 -16.37 2.46
CA ARG A 310 2.29 -17.34 2.88
C ARG A 310 3.47 -16.67 3.60
N ARG A 311 3.63 -15.35 3.47
CA ARG A 311 4.60 -14.53 4.20
C ARG A 311 4.16 -14.09 5.60
N ASN A 312 2.86 -13.89 5.81
CA ASN A 312 2.31 -13.28 7.03
C ASN A 312 1.82 -14.31 8.06
N SER A 313 1.31 -15.47 7.63
CA SER A 313 0.62 -16.41 8.54
C SER A 313 1.55 -17.14 9.53
N LYS A 314 2.76 -17.53 9.12
CA LYS A 314 3.60 -18.44 9.92
C LYS A 314 4.17 -17.82 11.21
N ARG A 315 4.22 -16.49 11.33
CA ARG A 315 4.79 -15.81 12.51
C ARG A 315 3.75 -15.14 13.41
N ILE A 316 2.65 -14.61 12.87
CA ILE A 316 1.55 -14.06 13.69
C ILE A 316 1.07 -15.11 14.71
N ILE A 317 0.98 -16.38 14.29
CA ILE A 317 0.61 -17.51 15.17
C ILE A 317 1.63 -17.72 16.30
N LYS A 318 2.93 -17.58 16.01
CA LYS A 318 4.01 -17.86 16.97
C LYS A 318 4.18 -16.71 17.98
N GLU A 319 4.02 -15.48 17.54
CA GLU A 319 4.15 -14.28 18.39
C GLU A 319 2.93 -14.08 19.31
N VAL A 320 1.71 -14.38 18.84
CA VAL A 320 0.49 -14.35 19.67
C VAL A 320 0.52 -15.45 20.75
N GLN A 321 1.05 -16.64 20.43
CA GLN A 321 1.27 -17.70 21.43
C GLN A 321 2.31 -17.29 22.49
N GLN A 322 3.44 -16.72 22.06
CA GLN A 322 4.51 -16.29 22.99
C GLN A 322 4.11 -15.08 23.85
N SER A 323 3.27 -14.19 23.32
CA SER A 323 2.71 -13.05 24.06
C SER A 323 1.75 -13.49 25.16
N LYS A 324 0.94 -14.54 24.92
CA LYS A 324 0.05 -15.12 25.95
C LYS A 324 0.82 -15.81 27.08
N ASP A 325 1.93 -16.51 26.77
CA ASP A 325 2.76 -17.17 27.78
C ASP A 325 3.56 -16.18 28.64
N LEU A 326 3.94 -15.00 28.10
CA LEU A 326 4.62 -13.95 28.87
C LEU A 326 3.70 -13.20 29.84
N MET A 327 2.38 -13.17 29.59
CA MET A 327 1.40 -12.56 30.49
C MET A 327 0.94 -13.51 31.62
N LEU A 328 1.35 -14.78 31.59
CA LEU A 328 1.05 -15.80 32.60
C LEU A 328 2.20 -16.04 33.60
N LEU A 329 3.26 -15.22 33.57
CA LEU A 329 4.41 -15.27 34.49
C LEU A 329 4.45 -14.09 35.45
#